data_AF-A0A3C2E1Y5-F1
#
_entry.id   AF-A0A3C2E1Y5-F1
#
_cell.length_a   1.000
_cell.length_b   1.000
_cell.length_c   1.000
_cell.angle_alpha   90.00
_cell.angle_beta   90.00
_cell.angle_gamma   90.00
#
_symmetry.space_group_name_H-M   'P 1'
#
loop_
_entity.id
_entity.type
_entity.pdbx_description
1 polymer ?
#
loop_
_entity_poly.entity_id
_entity_poly.type
_entity_poly.pdbx_seq_one_letter_code
_entity_poly.pdbx_strand_id
1 'polypeptide(L)'
;MRMPALAATTLIFLAGCATTETGPTEPQCRAPNAQEMEIFRAIVSRDRQTLIRNTAQGTARTALLTEDPYANGHMWGSQGYTGGTMLGVLSQPPLCVLDLPSIAPETQRTIAVYSRERYDAVRPSAPVLPETGFQPYGTHRQDYLRCTFVNTAEGWRMSDLCALVTAQTPTG
;
A
#
# COMPACT_ATOMS: atom_id res chain seq x y z
N MET A 1 45.93 -61.91 -0.45
CA MET A 1 44.65 -61.39 -0.99
C MET A 1 44.50 -59.95 -0.55
N ARG A 2 44.35 -59.04 -1.50
CA ARG A 2 44.25 -57.58 -1.33
C ARG A 2 42.77 -57.21 -1.19
N MET A 3 42.42 -56.30 -0.27
CA MET A 3 41.16 -55.56 -0.31
C MET A 3 41.44 -54.06 -0.09
N PRO A 4 40.76 -53.17 -0.83
CA PRO A 4 41.20 -51.79 -1.03
C PRO A 4 40.61 -50.81 -0.02
N ALA A 5 41.37 -49.74 0.23
CA ALA A 5 41.01 -48.60 1.05
C ALA A 5 39.79 -47.84 0.49
N LEU A 6 38.85 -47.51 1.36
CA LEU A 6 37.70 -46.64 1.08
C LEU A 6 38.18 -45.19 0.93
N ALA A 7 38.09 -44.65 -0.28
CA ALA A 7 38.32 -43.25 -0.58
C ALA A 7 37.14 -42.41 -0.09
N ALA A 8 37.38 -41.51 0.86
CA ALA A 8 36.44 -40.49 1.28
C ALA A 8 36.40 -39.37 0.24
N THR A 9 35.34 -39.29 -0.55
CA THR A 9 35.11 -38.21 -1.51
C THR A 9 34.42 -37.04 -0.79
N THR A 10 35.19 -36.05 -0.36
CA THR A 10 34.68 -34.81 0.21
C THR A 10 34.12 -33.94 -0.92
N LEU A 11 32.79 -33.87 -1.04
CA LEU A 11 32.08 -32.93 -1.91
C LEU A 11 32.25 -31.50 -1.38
N ILE A 12 33.11 -30.73 -2.05
CA ILE A 12 33.23 -29.29 -1.84
C ILE A 12 31.98 -28.65 -2.45
N PHE A 13 31.01 -28.28 -1.60
CA PHE A 13 29.93 -27.40 -2.00
C PHE A 13 30.54 -26.03 -2.29
N LEU A 14 30.62 -25.66 -3.56
CA LEU A 14 30.81 -24.27 -3.97
C LEU A 14 29.59 -23.50 -3.46
N ALA A 15 29.79 -22.76 -2.37
CA ALA A 15 28.90 -21.67 -1.98
C ALA A 15 28.82 -20.71 -3.16
N GLY A 16 27.69 -20.75 -3.87
CA GLY A 16 27.39 -19.76 -4.89
C GLY A 16 27.45 -18.38 -4.24
N CYS A 17 28.26 -17.50 -4.80
CA CYS A 17 28.20 -16.07 -4.51
C CYS A 17 26.76 -15.63 -4.74
N ALA A 18 26.03 -15.37 -3.65
CA ALA A 18 24.83 -14.57 -3.71
C ALA A 18 25.27 -13.18 -4.17
N THR A 19 25.18 -12.92 -5.47
CA THR A 19 25.19 -11.57 -6.00
C THR A 19 23.98 -10.88 -5.37
N THR A 20 24.24 -10.02 -4.38
CA THR A 20 23.26 -9.07 -3.89
C THR A 20 22.84 -8.20 -5.07
N GLU A 21 21.71 -8.51 -5.69
CA GLU A 21 21.06 -7.61 -6.63
C GLU A 21 20.58 -6.39 -5.83
N THR A 22 21.48 -5.44 -5.62
CA THR A 22 21.17 -4.05 -5.28
C THR A 22 20.70 -3.33 -6.54
N GLY A 23 19.66 -3.87 -7.18
CA GLY A 23 18.90 -3.20 -8.23
C GLY A 23 17.56 -2.73 -7.66
N PRO A 24 17.00 -1.60 -8.13
CA PRO A 24 15.66 -1.20 -7.74
C PRO A 24 14.67 -2.31 -8.12
N THR A 25 14.06 -2.94 -7.12
CA THR A 25 13.06 -4.00 -7.34
C THR A 25 11.72 -3.33 -7.64
N GLU A 26 11.06 -3.75 -8.72
CA GLU A 26 9.69 -3.32 -9.00
C GLU A 26 8.78 -3.68 -7.82
N PRO A 27 7.97 -2.73 -7.29
CA PRO A 27 7.08 -3.04 -6.20
C PRO A 27 6.06 -4.08 -6.64
N GLN A 28 5.97 -5.13 -5.83
CA GLN A 28 5.12 -6.25 -6.13
C GLN A 28 3.66 -5.90 -5.85
N CYS A 29 2.80 -6.13 -6.82
CA CYS A 29 1.35 -6.12 -6.61
C CYS A 29 0.97 -7.26 -5.66
N ARG A 30 0.73 -6.91 -4.39
CA ARG A 30 0.31 -7.85 -3.35
C ARG A 30 -1.15 -7.66 -2.97
N ALA A 31 -1.72 -8.69 -2.36
CA ALA A 31 -2.99 -8.56 -1.67
C ALA A 31 -2.84 -7.60 -0.46
N PRO A 32 -3.91 -6.90 -0.07
CA PRO A 32 -3.90 -6.15 1.18
C PRO A 32 -3.65 -7.07 2.38
N ASN A 33 -2.88 -6.59 3.35
CA ASN A 33 -2.68 -7.31 4.60
C ASN A 33 -3.91 -7.20 5.52
N ALA A 34 -3.92 -7.91 6.65
CA ALA A 34 -5.06 -7.95 7.55
C ALA A 34 -5.53 -6.56 8.04
N GLN A 35 -4.58 -5.67 8.36
CA GLN A 35 -4.88 -4.32 8.82
C GLN A 35 -5.45 -3.43 7.70
N GLU A 36 -4.83 -3.44 6.53
CA GLU A 36 -5.32 -2.71 5.35
C GLU A 36 -6.74 -3.18 5.00
N MET A 37 -6.95 -4.51 5.03
CA MET A 37 -8.24 -5.11 4.75
C MET A 37 -9.31 -4.75 5.78
N GLU A 38 -8.97 -4.63 7.07
CA GLU A 38 -9.90 -4.15 8.10
C GLU A 38 -10.38 -2.73 7.78
N ILE A 39 -9.45 -1.83 7.42
CA ILE A 39 -9.79 -0.44 7.08
C ILE A 39 -10.60 -0.38 5.77
N PHE A 40 -10.19 -1.12 4.75
CA PHE A 40 -10.88 -1.13 3.46
C PHE A 40 -12.31 -1.67 3.59
N ARG A 41 -12.50 -2.73 4.39
CA ARG A 41 -13.84 -3.24 4.72
C ARG A 41 -14.65 -2.22 5.51
N ALA A 42 -14.03 -1.48 6.43
CA ALA A 42 -14.70 -0.43 7.18
C ALA A 42 -15.16 0.72 6.25
N ILE A 43 -14.39 1.08 5.23
CA ILE A 43 -14.85 2.02 4.18
C ILE A 43 -16.04 1.44 3.42
N VAL A 44 -15.94 0.20 2.91
CA VAL A 44 -17.01 -0.41 2.11
C VAL A 44 -18.31 -0.58 2.91
N SER A 45 -18.21 -1.00 4.17
CA SER A 45 -19.35 -1.19 5.08
C SER A 45 -19.83 0.10 5.76
N ARG A 46 -19.16 1.23 5.51
CA ARG A 46 -19.41 2.51 6.19
C ARG A 46 -19.30 2.43 7.72
N ASP A 47 -18.47 1.52 8.24
CA ASP A 47 -18.20 1.37 9.66
C ASP A 47 -17.22 2.44 10.14
N ARG A 48 -17.79 3.60 10.46
CA ARG A 48 -17.03 4.76 10.94
C ARG A 48 -16.30 4.50 12.26
N GLN A 49 -16.83 3.67 13.14
CA GLN A 49 -16.17 3.39 14.42
C GLN A 49 -14.87 2.62 14.21
N THR A 50 -14.86 1.64 13.30
CA THR A 50 -13.65 0.94 12.91
C THR A 50 -12.65 1.84 12.20
N LEU A 51 -13.12 2.77 11.35
CA LEU A 51 -12.25 3.78 10.73
C LEU A 51 -11.61 4.70 11.77
N ILE A 52 -12.39 5.20 12.73
CA ILE A 52 -11.89 6.05 13.81
C ILE A 52 -10.80 5.30 14.57
N ARG A 53 -11.04 4.05 15.01
CA ARG A 53 -10.03 3.26 15.74
C ARG A 53 -8.75 3.04 14.94
N ASN A 54 -8.85 2.88 13.62
CA ASN A 54 -7.71 2.61 12.75
C ASN A 54 -7.07 3.87 12.12
N THR A 55 -7.52 5.06 12.49
CA THR A 55 -6.96 6.34 12.03
C THR A 55 -6.18 7.00 13.16
N ALA A 56 -4.97 7.48 12.87
CA ALA A 56 -4.11 8.17 13.82
C ALA A 56 -4.76 9.46 14.31
N GLN A 57 -4.36 9.95 15.49
CA GLN A 57 -4.78 11.28 15.94
C GLN A 57 -4.33 12.34 14.92
N GLY A 58 -5.20 13.31 14.61
CA GLY A 58 -4.94 14.35 13.62
C GLY A 58 -6.18 14.69 12.79
N THR A 59 -5.98 15.48 11.72
CA THR A 59 -7.09 16.05 10.93
C THR A 59 -7.99 15.00 10.31
N ALA A 60 -7.43 13.88 9.83
CA ALA A 60 -8.19 12.75 9.30
C ALA A 60 -9.16 12.15 10.32
N ARG A 61 -8.70 11.90 11.56
CA ARG A 61 -9.54 11.36 12.63
C ARG A 61 -10.56 12.38 13.13
N THR A 62 -10.18 13.66 13.23
CA THR A 62 -11.12 14.74 13.54
C THR A 62 -12.24 14.79 12.51
N ALA A 63 -11.92 14.72 11.22
CA ALA A 63 -12.92 14.71 10.15
C ALA A 63 -13.89 13.51 10.25
N LEU A 64 -13.41 12.34 10.66
CA LEU A 64 -14.28 11.19 10.96
C LEU A 64 -15.20 11.47 12.16
N LEU A 65 -14.65 12.03 13.25
CA LEU A 65 -15.40 12.30 14.48
C LEU A 65 -16.48 13.37 14.31
N THR A 66 -16.20 14.39 13.49
CA THR A 66 -17.14 15.48 13.22
C THR A 66 -18.04 15.22 12.01
N GLU A 67 -17.95 14.03 11.42
CA GLU A 67 -18.67 13.64 10.21
C GLU A 67 -18.52 14.64 9.06
N ASP A 68 -17.29 15.13 8.86
CA ASP A 68 -16.98 16.16 7.88
C ASP A 68 -17.51 15.79 6.48
N PRO A 69 -18.27 16.68 5.82
CA PRO A 69 -18.90 16.37 4.54
C PRO A 69 -17.88 16.15 3.41
N TYR A 70 -16.71 16.80 3.45
CA TYR A 70 -15.65 16.58 2.46
C TYR A 70 -15.00 15.21 2.64
N ALA A 71 -14.73 14.80 3.89
CA ALA A 71 -14.23 13.47 4.19
C ALA A 71 -15.25 12.39 3.78
N ASN A 72 -16.54 12.59 4.09
CA ASN A 72 -17.60 11.67 3.67
C ASN A 72 -17.70 11.58 2.14
N GLY A 73 -17.62 12.71 1.43
CA GLY A 73 -17.62 12.74 -0.03
C GLY A 73 -16.37 12.07 -0.62
N HIS A 74 -15.20 12.24 -0.01
CA HIS A 74 -13.97 11.56 -0.41
C HIS A 74 -14.04 10.04 -0.21
N MET A 75 -14.59 9.59 0.93
CA MET A 75 -14.70 8.17 1.25
C MET A 75 -15.77 7.46 0.43
N TRP A 76 -16.96 8.07 0.32
CA TRP A 76 -18.16 7.35 -0.13
C TRP A 76 -18.89 8.00 -1.30
N GLY A 77 -18.50 9.21 -1.70
CA GLY A 77 -19.16 9.94 -2.79
C GLY A 77 -20.58 10.37 -2.46
N SER A 78 -21.36 10.55 -3.51
CA SER A 78 -22.79 10.88 -3.46
C SER A 78 -23.63 9.74 -4.03
N GLN A 79 -24.96 9.86 -3.95
CA GLN A 79 -25.84 8.83 -4.49
C GLN A 79 -25.59 8.62 -5.98
N GLY A 80 -25.28 7.38 -6.36
CA GLY A 80 -25.01 6.98 -7.75
C GLY A 80 -23.64 7.38 -8.29
N TYR A 81 -22.80 8.09 -7.53
CA TYR A 81 -21.48 8.51 -7.99
C TYR A 81 -20.41 8.28 -6.92
N THR A 82 -19.64 7.20 -7.12
CA THR A 82 -18.47 6.84 -6.32
C THR A 82 -17.16 6.98 -7.09
N GLY A 83 -17.21 7.51 -8.33
CA GLY A 83 -16.04 7.74 -9.16
C GLY A 83 -14.99 8.60 -8.45
N GLY A 84 -13.78 8.06 -8.31
CA GLY A 84 -12.66 8.70 -7.61
C GLY A 84 -12.83 9.00 -6.13
N THR A 85 -13.66 8.17 -5.49
CA THR A 85 -13.78 8.05 -4.04
C THR A 85 -13.09 6.79 -3.57
N MET A 86 -12.84 6.66 -2.26
CA MET A 86 -12.27 5.44 -1.72
C MET A 86 -13.17 4.23 -1.98
N LEU A 87 -14.49 4.37 -1.77
CA LEU A 87 -15.47 3.33 -2.06
C LEU A 87 -15.46 2.90 -3.53
N GLY A 88 -15.32 3.84 -4.46
CA GLY A 88 -15.28 3.54 -5.90
C GLY A 88 -14.12 2.62 -6.29
N VAL A 89 -12.93 2.85 -5.73
CA VAL A 89 -11.76 2.00 -5.97
C VAL A 89 -11.86 0.69 -5.18
N LEU A 90 -12.26 0.74 -3.90
CA LEU A 90 -12.27 -0.42 -3.00
C LEU A 90 -13.41 -1.42 -3.28
N SER A 91 -14.46 -1.00 -4.00
CA SER A 91 -15.60 -1.86 -4.36
C SER A 91 -15.33 -2.79 -5.55
N GLN A 92 -14.13 -2.75 -6.14
CA GLN A 92 -13.74 -3.55 -7.30
C GLN A 92 -12.66 -4.58 -6.93
N PRO A 93 -13.02 -5.69 -6.23
CA PRO A 93 -12.08 -6.75 -5.92
C PRO A 93 -11.72 -7.56 -7.17
N PRO A 94 -10.53 -8.20 -7.21
CA PRO A 94 -9.48 -8.18 -6.19
C PRO A 94 -8.68 -6.87 -6.19
N LEU A 95 -8.17 -6.46 -5.02
CA LEU A 95 -7.33 -5.28 -4.89
C LEU A 95 -5.86 -5.60 -5.13
N CYS A 96 -5.14 -4.63 -5.67
CA CYS A 96 -3.70 -4.63 -5.84
C CYS A 96 -3.08 -3.53 -4.99
N VAL A 97 -2.18 -3.90 -4.06
CA VAL A 97 -1.47 -2.96 -3.20
C VAL A 97 0.00 -2.94 -3.61
N LEU A 98 0.54 -1.73 -3.80
CA LEU A 98 1.96 -1.47 -4.00
C LEU A 98 2.49 -0.72 -2.78
N ASP A 99 3.55 -1.24 -2.17
CA ASP A 99 4.29 -0.50 -1.16
C ASP A 99 5.18 0.53 -1.86
N LEU A 100 5.05 1.79 -1.47
CA LEU A 100 5.85 2.89 -2.02
C LEU A 100 7.11 3.10 -1.17
N PRO A 101 8.23 3.50 -1.78
CA PRO A 101 9.43 3.86 -1.04
C PRO A 101 9.14 4.92 0.02
N SER A 102 9.71 4.73 1.21
CA SER A 102 9.62 5.66 2.33
C SER A 102 11.03 6.02 2.81
N ILE A 103 11.25 7.29 3.13
CA ILE A 103 12.49 7.76 3.73
C ILE A 103 12.61 7.41 5.23
N ALA A 104 11.50 7.03 5.86
CA ALA A 104 11.41 6.67 7.28
C ALA A 104 10.48 5.46 7.47
N PRO A 105 10.80 4.28 6.90
CA PRO A 105 9.92 3.11 6.84
C PRO A 105 9.51 2.56 8.23
N GLU A 106 10.30 2.82 9.27
CA GLU A 106 10.03 2.44 10.65
C GLU A 106 8.92 3.28 11.32
N THR A 107 8.68 4.49 10.83
CA THR A 107 7.67 5.42 11.37
C THR A 107 6.53 5.70 10.40
N GLN A 108 6.75 5.55 9.09
CA GLN A 108 5.78 5.85 8.06
C GLN A 108 5.86 4.86 6.89
N ARG A 109 4.70 4.37 6.46
CA ARG A 109 4.56 3.58 5.22
C ARG A 109 3.47 4.20 4.34
N THR A 110 3.72 4.24 3.04
CA THR A 110 2.74 4.71 2.06
C THR A 110 2.48 3.59 1.07
N ILE A 111 1.21 3.37 0.75
CA ILE A 111 0.79 2.38 -0.25
C ILE A 111 -0.01 3.04 -1.37
N ALA A 112 0.04 2.45 -2.56
CA ALA A 112 -0.92 2.71 -3.62
C ALA A 112 -1.87 1.52 -3.74
N VAL A 113 -3.18 1.78 -3.78
CA VAL A 113 -4.23 0.77 -3.81
C VAL A 113 -5.03 0.90 -5.10
N TYR A 114 -5.08 -0.17 -5.89
CA TYR A 114 -5.82 -0.26 -7.15
C TYR A 114 -6.86 -1.37 -7.06
N SER A 115 -7.85 -1.33 -7.95
CA SER A 115 -8.45 -2.59 -8.41
C SER A 115 -7.45 -3.31 -9.32
N ARG A 116 -7.47 -4.65 -9.32
CA ARG A 116 -6.51 -5.44 -10.11
C ARG A 116 -6.63 -5.15 -11.60
N GLU A 117 -7.86 -5.07 -12.11
CA GLU A 117 -8.14 -4.70 -13.50
C GLU A 117 -7.50 -3.36 -13.86
N ARG A 118 -7.64 -2.35 -12.99
CA ARG A 118 -7.09 -1.03 -13.27
C ARG A 118 -5.58 -1.02 -13.24
N TYR A 119 -4.96 -1.71 -12.27
CA TYR A 119 -3.51 -1.89 -12.24
C TYR A 119 -2.98 -2.52 -13.53
N ASP A 120 -3.60 -3.62 -13.98
CA ASP A 120 -3.19 -4.32 -15.19
C ASP A 120 -3.37 -3.45 -16.45
N ALA A 121 -4.33 -2.51 -16.45
CA ALA A 121 -4.55 -1.57 -17.55
C ALA A 121 -3.56 -0.40 -17.60
N VAL A 122 -3.07 0.09 -16.45
CA VAL A 122 -2.19 1.27 -16.39
C VAL A 122 -0.72 0.94 -16.22
N ARG A 123 -0.37 -0.28 -15.79
CA ARG A 123 1.03 -0.69 -15.65
C ARG A 123 1.72 -0.73 -17.01
N PRO A 124 2.97 -0.28 -17.12
CA PRO A 124 3.74 -0.41 -18.35
C PRO A 124 4.10 -1.88 -18.60
N SER A 125 4.30 -2.24 -19.87
CA SER A 125 4.74 -3.58 -20.27
C SER A 125 6.17 -3.90 -19.87
N ALA A 126 6.98 -2.87 -19.63
CA ALA A 126 8.32 -2.95 -19.07
C ALA A 126 8.39 -2.05 -17.83
N PRO A 127 8.85 -2.54 -16.68
CA PRO A 127 8.91 -1.73 -15.46
C PRO A 127 9.79 -0.49 -15.66
N VAL A 128 9.21 0.68 -15.44
CA VAL A 128 9.98 1.92 -15.37
C VAL A 128 10.43 2.07 -13.92
N LEU A 129 11.72 1.83 -13.67
CA LEU A 129 12.35 1.98 -12.36
C LEU A 129 13.14 3.29 -12.38
N PRO A 130 12.64 4.39 -11.79
CA PRO A 130 13.40 5.62 -11.69
C PRO A 130 14.57 5.43 -10.71
N GLU A 131 15.70 6.07 -11.00
CA GLU A 131 16.85 6.11 -10.07
C GLU A 131 16.49 6.70 -8.70
N THR A 132 15.44 7.53 -8.64
CA THR A 132 14.95 8.24 -7.45
C THR A 132 13.75 7.55 -6.78
N GLY A 133 13.41 6.33 -7.18
CA GLY A 133 12.36 5.53 -6.57
C GLY A 133 11.08 5.42 -7.38
N PHE A 134 10.31 4.37 -7.09
CA PHE A 134 9.07 4.04 -7.79
C PHE A 134 7.95 5.05 -7.57
N GLN A 135 7.25 5.42 -8.64
CA GLN A 135 5.98 6.15 -8.60
C GLN A 135 4.83 5.22 -8.98
N PRO A 136 3.64 5.33 -8.32
CA PRO A 136 2.46 4.58 -8.73
C PRO A 136 2.08 4.86 -10.20
N TYR A 137 1.62 3.84 -10.91
CA TYR A 137 1.16 3.97 -12.29
C TYR A 137 -0.21 4.64 -12.39
N GLY A 138 -0.39 5.47 -13.41
CA GLY A 138 -1.67 6.15 -13.65
C GLY A 138 -1.89 7.38 -12.76
N THR A 139 -3.15 7.76 -12.60
CA THR A 139 -3.60 9.01 -11.99
C THR A 139 -4.28 8.75 -10.64
N HIS A 140 -3.85 9.48 -9.61
CA HIS A 140 -4.46 9.42 -8.28
C HIS A 140 -5.97 9.71 -8.32
N ARG A 141 -6.75 8.94 -7.58
CA ARG A 141 -8.23 8.94 -7.53
C ARG A 141 -8.91 8.53 -8.83
N GLN A 142 -8.20 8.30 -9.93
CA GLN A 142 -8.79 7.67 -11.11
C GLN A 142 -8.40 6.20 -11.15
N ASP A 143 -7.14 5.92 -10.87
CA ASP A 143 -6.53 4.61 -11.06
C ASP A 143 -6.20 3.94 -9.73
N TYR A 144 -5.78 4.75 -8.76
CA TYR A 144 -5.41 4.29 -7.43
C TYR A 144 -5.73 5.29 -6.32
N LEU A 145 -5.76 4.78 -5.09
CA LEU A 145 -5.73 5.57 -3.86
C LEU A 145 -4.32 5.55 -3.27
N ARG A 146 -3.83 6.67 -2.75
CA ARG A 146 -2.57 6.71 -2.01
C ARG A 146 -2.85 6.82 -0.52
N CYS A 147 -2.49 5.81 0.25
CA CYS A 147 -2.76 5.75 1.70
C CYS A 147 -1.48 5.80 2.51
N THR A 148 -1.40 6.75 3.43
CA THR A 148 -0.28 6.88 4.35
C THR A 148 -0.67 6.31 5.72
N PHE A 149 0.23 5.53 6.29
CA PHE A 149 0.12 4.99 7.64
C PHE A 149 1.32 5.44 8.44
N VAL A 150 1.09 5.72 9.72
CA VAL A 150 2.11 6.07 10.69
C VAL A 150 2.14 5.04 11.80
N ASN A 151 3.35 4.74 12.28
CA ASN A 151 3.54 3.84 13.40
C ASN A 151 3.27 4.60 14.70
N THR A 152 2.30 4.12 15.47
CA THR A 152 1.91 4.70 16.76
C THR A 152 2.15 3.70 17.88
N ALA A 153 2.02 4.13 19.14
CA ALA A 153 2.09 3.22 20.29
C ALA A 153 1.03 2.09 20.22
N GLU A 154 -0.06 2.30 19.48
CA GLU A 154 -1.14 1.33 19.28
C GLU A 154 -0.97 0.49 18.00
N GLY A 155 0.16 0.64 17.31
CA GLY A 155 0.47 0.03 16.02
C GLY A 155 0.28 0.99 14.84
N TRP A 156 0.32 0.44 13.62
CA TRP A 156 0.16 1.21 12.40
C TRP A 156 -1.25 1.79 12.28
N ARG A 157 -1.38 3.08 11.99
CA ARG A 157 -2.67 3.76 11.84
C ARG A 157 -2.67 4.59 10.57
N MET A 158 -3.80 4.64 9.87
CA MET A 158 -3.95 5.51 8.70
C MET A 158 -3.87 6.98 9.14
N SER A 159 -3.07 7.81 8.47
CA SER A 159 -2.87 9.21 8.86
C SER A 159 -3.67 10.20 8.00
N ASP A 160 -3.97 9.85 6.75
CA ASP A 160 -4.40 10.82 5.74
C ASP A 160 -5.70 10.46 5.03
N LEU A 161 -6.45 9.45 5.48
CA LEU A 161 -7.65 8.94 4.80
C LEU A 161 -7.44 8.71 3.30
N CYS A 162 -6.29 8.15 2.94
CA CYS A 162 -5.91 7.93 1.55
C CYS A 162 -5.81 9.21 0.72
N ALA A 163 -5.01 10.15 1.22
CA ALA A 163 -4.75 11.46 0.66
C ALA A 163 -6.01 12.35 0.57
N LEU A 164 -6.80 12.37 1.64
CA LEU A 164 -7.78 13.42 1.88
C LEU A 164 -7.04 14.77 1.86
N VAL A 165 -7.37 15.58 0.85
CA VAL A 165 -6.90 16.96 0.78
C VAL A 165 -7.65 17.74 1.84
N THR A 166 -7.04 17.87 3.01
CA THR A 166 -7.54 18.81 4.02
C THR A 166 -7.11 20.21 3.59
N ALA A 167 -7.98 21.20 3.74
CA ALA A 167 -7.72 22.60 3.38
C ALA A 167 -6.54 23.26 4.14
N GLN A 168 -5.78 22.47 4.91
CA GLN A 168 -4.66 22.89 5.74
C GLN A 168 -3.33 22.26 5.33
N THR A 169 -3.21 21.60 4.17
CA THR A 169 -1.89 21.18 3.68
C THR A 169 -1.19 22.40 3.06
N PRO A 170 -0.21 23.05 3.72
CA PRO A 170 0.56 24.10 3.08
C PRO A 170 1.50 23.38 2.12
N THR A 171 1.34 23.62 0.83
CA THR A 171 2.46 23.46 -0.09
C THR A 171 3.49 24.51 0.31
N GLY A 172 4.57 24.06 0.94
CA GLY A 172 5.79 24.86 1.07
C GLY A 172 6.41 25.12 -0.30
#